data_AF-A0A2P1PLI8-F1
#
_entry.id   AF-A0A2P1PLI8-F1
#
_cell.length_a   1.000
_cell.length_b   1.000
_cell.length_c   1.000
_cell.angle_alpha   90.00
_cell.angle_beta   90.00
_cell.angle_gamma   90.00
#
_symmetry.space_group_name_H-M   'P 1'
#
loop_
_entity.id
_entity.type
_entity.pdbx_description
1 polymer ?
#
loop_
_entity_poly.entity_id
_entity_poly.type
_entity_poly.pdbx_seq_one_letter_code
_entity_poly.pdbx_strand_id
1 'polypeptide(L)'
;MASYQLELQSPPSDERSFELWLQHAAGRIIFEDVRDYAKGKMDPNLSSEAKAAAEKAINDAVYGLMMVIDGVAGSLRNGQQAVEISAVVSLLNRSSGEVAAQLDLREGDGMCMGYHGWIEGDFGEDPIVVDDRNAGSACDA
;
A
#
# COMPACT_ATOMS: atom_id res chain seq x y z
N MET A 1 -9.77 -15.01 0.53
CA MET A 1 -10.84 -14.11 1.00
C MET A 1 -10.18 -12.80 1.34
N ALA A 2 -10.75 -11.66 0.91
CA ALA A 2 -10.23 -10.34 1.28
C ALA A 2 -10.48 -10.07 2.76
N SER A 3 -9.55 -9.42 3.44
CA SER A 3 -9.64 -9.02 4.85
C SER A 3 -10.67 -7.89 5.07
N TYR A 4 -10.93 -7.11 4.01
CA TYR A 4 -11.96 -6.07 3.90
C TYR A 4 -12.34 -5.90 2.41
N GLN A 5 -13.43 -5.18 2.14
CA GLN A 5 -13.88 -4.93 0.76
C GLN A 5 -14.22 -3.45 0.59
N LEU A 6 -13.47 -2.76 -0.26
CA LEU A 6 -13.69 -1.37 -0.67
C LEU A 6 -14.10 -1.34 -2.15
N GLU A 7 -14.86 -0.32 -2.53
CA GLU A 7 -15.20 -0.08 -3.92
C GLU A 7 -14.10 0.76 -4.58
N LEU A 8 -13.53 0.24 -5.67
CA LEU A 8 -12.45 0.88 -6.43
C LEU A 8 -13.01 2.05 -7.25
N GLN A 9 -12.36 3.22 -7.17
CA GLN A 9 -12.65 4.36 -8.03
C GLN A 9 -12.17 4.11 -9.47
N SER A 10 -12.72 4.87 -10.41
CA SER A 10 -12.19 4.86 -11.77
C SER A 10 -10.76 5.41 -11.76
N PRO A 11 -9.80 4.74 -12.43
CA PRO A 11 -8.44 5.24 -12.49
C PRO A 11 -8.36 6.53 -13.33
N PRO A 12 -7.38 7.41 -13.07
CA PRO A 12 -7.15 8.58 -13.91
C PRO A 12 -6.71 8.18 -15.32
N SER A 13 -6.96 9.05 -16.30
CA SER A 13 -6.67 8.78 -17.71
C SER A 13 -5.25 9.17 -18.15
N ASP A 14 -4.60 10.07 -17.39
CA ASP A 14 -3.21 10.45 -17.63
C ASP A 14 -2.26 9.31 -17.22
N GLU A 15 -1.28 9.00 -18.06
CA GLU A 15 -0.38 7.86 -17.88
C GLU A 15 0.39 7.94 -16.56
N ARG A 16 0.87 9.13 -16.22
CA ARG A 16 1.68 9.32 -15.03
C ARG A 16 0.84 9.28 -13.77
N SER A 17 -0.31 9.96 -13.77
CA SER A 17 -1.28 9.86 -12.67
C SER A 17 -1.77 8.43 -12.48
N PHE A 18 -1.96 7.67 -13.58
CA PHE A 18 -2.38 6.28 -13.54
C PHE A 18 -1.36 5.37 -12.85
N GLU A 19 -0.08 5.50 -13.20
CA GLU A 19 1.00 4.73 -12.57
C GLU A 19 1.09 4.99 -11.07
N LEU A 20 1.03 6.26 -10.66
CA LEU A 20 1.03 6.65 -9.25
C LEU A 20 -0.21 6.13 -8.52
N TRP A 21 -1.39 6.28 -9.13
CA TRP A 21 -2.64 5.77 -8.59
C TRP A 21 -2.58 4.25 -8.35
N LEU A 22 -2.01 3.49 -9.29
CA LEU A 22 -1.89 2.04 -9.16
C LEU A 22 -0.89 1.63 -8.06
N GLN A 23 0.21 2.40 -7.89
CA GLN A 23 1.14 2.24 -6.76
C GLN A 23 0.46 2.54 -5.42
N HIS A 24 -0.28 3.64 -5.32
CA HIS A 24 -1.01 3.97 -4.10
C HIS A 24 -2.12 2.95 -3.78
N ALA A 25 -2.77 2.37 -4.79
CA ALA A 25 -3.72 1.27 -4.61
C ALA A 25 -3.03 0.03 -3.99
N ALA A 26 -1.85 -0.35 -4.47
CA ALA A 26 -1.06 -1.40 -3.85
C ALA A 26 -0.65 -1.03 -2.41
N GLY A 27 -0.25 0.22 -2.18
CA GLY A 27 0.19 0.73 -0.88
C GLY A 27 -0.92 0.65 0.16
N ARG A 28 -2.14 1.02 -0.24
CA ARG A 28 -3.34 0.90 0.57
C ARG A 28 -3.63 -0.53 0.98
N ILE A 29 -3.57 -1.47 0.03
CA ILE A 29 -3.73 -2.90 0.32
C ILE A 29 -2.72 -3.37 1.36
N ILE A 30 -1.44 -3.07 1.14
CA ILE A 30 -0.36 -3.47 2.05
C ILE A 30 -0.57 -2.89 3.45
N PHE A 31 -0.97 -1.61 3.56
CA PHE A 31 -1.20 -0.98 4.85
C PHE A 31 -2.38 -1.61 5.60
N GLU A 32 -3.53 -1.71 4.96
CA GLU A 32 -4.73 -2.26 5.60
C GLU A 32 -4.54 -3.76 5.93
N ASP A 33 -3.83 -4.54 5.09
CA ASP A 33 -3.58 -5.96 5.36
C ASP A 33 -2.47 -6.24 6.36
N VAL A 34 -1.35 -5.52 6.31
CA VAL A 34 -0.18 -5.81 7.16
C VAL A 34 -0.24 -5.01 8.46
N ARG A 35 -0.43 -3.70 8.36
CA ARG A 35 -0.39 -2.80 9.53
C ARG A 35 -1.61 -3.00 10.41
N ASP A 36 -2.82 -2.97 9.84
CA ASP A 36 -4.03 -3.04 10.66
C ASP A 36 -4.25 -4.45 11.22
N TYR A 37 -3.83 -5.49 10.51
CA TYR A 37 -3.72 -6.83 11.07
C TYR A 37 -2.83 -6.84 12.32
N ALA A 38 -1.59 -6.35 12.22
CA ALA A 38 -0.65 -6.35 13.33
C ALA A 38 -1.17 -5.53 14.52
N LYS A 39 -1.78 -4.37 14.26
CA LYS A 39 -2.43 -3.55 15.30
C LYS A 39 -3.59 -4.29 15.96
N GLY A 40 -4.41 -5.01 15.19
CA GLY A 40 -5.50 -5.82 15.70
C GLY A 40 -5.06 -7.04 16.52
N LYS A 41 -3.77 -7.40 16.50
CA LYS A 41 -3.17 -8.45 17.34
C LYS A 41 -2.53 -7.95 18.62
N MET A 42 -2.44 -6.63 18.82
CA MET A 42 -1.89 -6.07 20.06
C MET A 42 -2.78 -6.43 21.26
N ASP A 43 -2.16 -6.75 22.40
CA ASP A 43 -2.91 -6.95 23.65
C ASP A 43 -3.61 -5.63 24.05
N PRO A 44 -4.94 -5.63 24.22
CA PRO A 44 -5.67 -4.42 24.58
C PRO A 44 -5.29 -3.85 25.95
N ASN A 45 -4.60 -4.62 26.80
CA ASN A 45 -4.19 -4.21 28.15
C ASN A 45 -2.77 -3.63 28.21
N LEU A 46 -2.10 -3.43 27.07
CA LEU A 46 -0.80 -2.75 27.04
C LEU A 46 -0.88 -1.36 27.66
N SER A 47 0.18 -0.98 28.38
CA SER A 47 0.35 0.41 28.81
C SER A 47 0.43 1.32 27.57
N SER A 48 0.13 2.61 27.75
CA SER A 48 0.22 3.59 26.65
C SER A 48 1.63 3.64 26.04
N GLU A 49 2.67 3.52 26.87
CA GLU A 49 4.06 3.46 26.42
C GLU A 49 4.35 2.20 25.60
N ALA A 50 3.92 1.03 26.08
CA ALA A 50 4.13 -0.23 25.37
C ALA A 50 3.34 -0.28 24.06
N LYS A 51 2.13 0.29 24.03
CA LYS A 51 1.32 0.43 22.81
C LYS A 51 2.02 1.33 21.78
N ALA A 52 2.54 2.48 22.20
CA ALA A 52 3.26 3.39 21.30
C ALA A 52 4.54 2.73 20.73
N ALA A 53 5.29 2.01 21.56
CA ALA A 53 6.46 1.26 21.11
C ALA A 53 6.09 0.16 20.10
N ALA A 54 5.00 -0.58 20.35
CA ALA A 54 4.50 -1.60 19.45
C ALA A 54 4.02 -1.00 18.11
N GLU A 55 3.27 0.09 18.13
CA GLU A 55 2.82 0.78 16.92
C GLU A 55 4.00 1.29 16.08
N LYS A 56 5.04 1.84 16.72
CA LYS A 56 6.28 2.22 16.03
C LYS A 56 6.94 1.01 15.38
N ALA A 57 7.11 -0.10 16.10
CA ALA A 57 7.73 -1.31 15.56
C ALA A 57 6.96 -1.88 14.36
N ILE A 58 5.62 -1.86 14.41
CA ILE A 58 4.77 -2.26 13.29
C ILE A 58 5.01 -1.35 12.08
N ASN A 59 5.00 -0.03 12.28
CA ASN A 59 5.24 0.93 11.23
C ASN A 59 6.65 0.73 10.60
N ASP A 60 7.69 0.60 11.42
CA ASP A 60 9.06 0.35 10.96
C ASP A 60 9.16 -0.95 10.13
N ALA A 61 8.45 -2.01 10.53
CA ALA A 61 8.44 -3.28 9.80
C ALA A 61 7.71 -3.18 8.46
N VAL A 62 6.58 -2.47 8.40
CA VAL A 62 5.86 -2.19 7.14
C VAL A 62 6.74 -1.36 6.20
N TYR A 63 7.46 -0.36 6.72
CA TYR A 63 8.43 0.40 5.94
C TYR A 63 9.55 -0.48 5.39
N GLY A 64 10.08 -1.38 6.23
CA GLY A 64 11.08 -2.38 5.81
C GLY A 64 10.60 -3.28 4.68
N LEU A 65 9.34 -3.71 4.72
CA LEU A 65 8.72 -4.48 3.64
C LEU A 65 8.63 -3.66 2.34
N MET A 66 8.29 -2.37 2.43
CA MET A 66 8.21 -1.49 1.27
C MET A 66 9.56 -1.26 0.61
N MET A 67 10.62 -1.10 1.40
CA MET A 67 11.98 -1.05 0.86
C MET A 67 12.30 -2.30 0.03
N VAL A 68 11.92 -3.51 0.51
CA VAL A 68 12.12 -4.75 -0.25
C VAL A 68 11.30 -4.77 -1.54
N ILE A 69 10.04 -4.29 -1.49
CA ILE A 69 9.17 -4.17 -2.67
C ILE A 69 9.73 -3.20 -3.70
N ASP A 70 10.36 -2.10 -3.26
CA ASP A 70 11.04 -1.12 -4.10
C ASP A 70 12.41 -1.64 -4.62
N GLY A 71 12.76 -2.89 -4.33
CA GLY A 71 14.02 -3.51 -4.74
C GLY A 71 15.22 -3.19 -3.85
N VAL A 72 15.02 -2.46 -2.75
CA VAL A 72 16.02 -2.23 -1.70
C VAL A 72 16.06 -3.46 -0.78
N ALA A 73 16.70 -4.52 -1.26
CA ALA A 73 16.77 -5.83 -0.59
C ALA A 73 18.20 -6.40 -0.56
N GLY A 74 18.41 -7.36 0.36
CA GLY A 74 19.60 -8.21 0.31
C GLY A 74 19.62 -9.08 -0.95
N SER A 75 20.82 -9.54 -1.36
CA SER A 75 20.97 -10.38 -2.57
C SER A 75 21.49 -11.78 -2.24
N LEU A 76 20.91 -12.81 -2.85
CA LEU A 76 21.44 -14.18 -2.85
C LEU A 76 21.88 -14.54 -4.27
N ARG A 77 23.18 -14.78 -4.48
CA ARG A 77 23.73 -15.13 -5.80
C ARG A 77 24.97 -16.02 -5.70
N ASN A 78 25.22 -16.82 -6.73
CA ASN A 78 26.45 -17.60 -6.92
C ASN A 78 26.95 -17.40 -8.38
N GLY A 79 27.94 -18.19 -8.82
CA GLY A 79 28.52 -18.06 -10.17
C GLY A 79 27.58 -18.37 -11.35
N GLN A 80 26.38 -18.91 -11.11
CA GLN A 80 25.42 -19.31 -12.14
C GLN A 80 24.01 -18.73 -11.93
N GLN A 81 23.66 -18.34 -10.71
CA GLN A 81 22.27 -18.07 -10.32
C GLN A 81 22.17 -16.86 -9.38
N ALA A 82 21.02 -16.21 -9.40
CA ALA A 82 20.60 -15.21 -8.43
C ALA A 82 19.13 -15.41 -8.06
N VAL A 83 18.74 -14.97 -6.86
CA VAL A 83 17.34 -14.90 -6.41
C VAL A 83 16.91 -13.45 -6.43
N GLU A 84 15.75 -13.21 -7.04
CA GLU A 84 15.10 -11.90 -7.09
C GLU A 84 13.68 -12.01 -6.54
N ILE A 85 13.26 -10.97 -5.83
CA ILE A 85 11.88 -10.80 -5.35
C ILE A 85 11.27 -9.67 -6.17
N SER A 86 10.12 -9.91 -6.80
CA SER A 86 9.32 -8.86 -7.44
C SER A 86 7.91 -8.86 -6.85
N ALA A 87 7.28 -7.69 -6.86
CA ALA A 87 5.91 -7.52 -6.43
C ALA A 87 5.16 -6.77 -7.53
N VAL A 88 4.12 -7.40 -8.07
CA VAL A 88 3.42 -6.92 -9.24
C VAL A 88 1.99 -6.59 -8.86
N VAL A 89 1.57 -5.36 -9.16
CA VAL A 89 0.17 -4.92 -9.02
C VAL A 89 -0.51 -5.00 -10.38
N SER A 90 -1.75 -5.49 -10.40
CA SER A 90 -2.54 -5.61 -11.63
C SER A 90 -3.93 -5.02 -11.45
N LEU A 91 -4.33 -4.19 -12.41
CA LEU A 91 -5.70 -3.76 -12.58
C LEU A 91 -6.42 -4.76 -13.49
N LEU A 92 -7.52 -5.33 -13.02
CA LEU A 92 -8.28 -6.35 -13.74
C LEU A 92 -9.59 -5.80 -14.27
N ASN A 93 -9.94 -6.14 -15.51
CA ASN A 93 -11.29 -5.97 -16.01
C ASN A 93 -12.17 -7.06 -15.40
N ARG A 94 -13.12 -6.68 -14.54
CA ARG A 94 -13.98 -7.65 -13.84
C ARG A 94 -14.93 -8.42 -14.76
N SER A 95 -15.28 -7.88 -15.94
CA SER A 95 -16.23 -8.53 -16.85
C SER A 95 -15.54 -9.57 -17.75
N SER A 96 -14.33 -9.30 -18.21
CA SER A 96 -13.56 -10.24 -19.05
C SER A 96 -12.56 -11.10 -18.26
N GLY A 97 -12.16 -10.66 -17.06
CA GLY A 97 -11.08 -11.27 -16.28
C GLY A 97 -9.68 -10.93 -16.79
N GLU A 98 -9.56 -10.11 -17.82
CA GLU A 98 -8.29 -9.73 -18.42
C GLU A 98 -7.55 -8.70 -17.59
N VAL A 99 -6.22 -8.71 -17.67
CA VAL A 99 -5.36 -7.68 -17.07
C VAL A 99 -5.45 -6.43 -17.93
N ALA A 100 -6.04 -5.37 -17.38
CA ALA A 100 -6.16 -4.07 -18.03
C ALA A 100 -4.85 -3.28 -17.92
N ALA A 101 -4.12 -3.43 -16.81
CA ALA A 101 -2.79 -2.86 -16.61
C ALA A 101 -2.01 -3.64 -15.56
N GLN A 102 -0.68 -3.53 -15.61
CA GLN A 102 0.22 -4.19 -14.68
C GLN A 102 1.49 -3.35 -14.47
N LEU A 103 2.00 -3.33 -13.24
CA LEU A 103 3.23 -2.64 -12.88
C LEU A 103 4.06 -3.52 -11.93
N ASP A 104 5.36 -3.69 -12.23
CA ASP A 104 6.32 -4.14 -11.22
C ASP A 104 6.63 -2.95 -10.30
N LEU A 105 6.29 -3.09 -9.02
CA LEU A 105 6.43 -2.02 -8.05
C LEU A 105 7.89 -1.60 -7.83
N ARG A 106 8.86 -2.45 -8.21
CA ARG A 106 10.29 -2.10 -8.21
C ARG A 106 10.67 -1.04 -9.24
N GLU A 107 9.91 -0.95 -10.32
CA GLU A 107 10.15 0.01 -11.41
C GLU A 107 9.35 1.31 -11.23
N GLY A 108 8.53 1.39 -10.19
CA GLY A 108 7.76 2.59 -9.84
C GLY A 108 8.61 3.67 -9.17
N ASP A 109 7.93 4.68 -8.65
CA ASP A 109 8.54 5.87 -8.03
C ASP A 109 9.00 5.67 -6.59
N GLY A 110 9.01 4.42 -6.14
CA GLY A 110 9.29 4.02 -4.77
C GLY A 110 8.06 4.15 -3.90
N MET A 111 7.48 3.02 -3.50
CA MET A 111 6.41 2.90 -2.51
C MET A 111 6.77 3.58 -1.19
N CYS A 112 8.08 3.64 -0.85
CA CYS A 112 8.59 4.37 0.31
C CYS A 112 8.22 5.87 0.31
N MET A 113 8.07 6.50 -0.85
CA MET A 113 7.65 7.91 -0.92
C MET A 113 6.18 8.07 -0.52
N GLY A 114 5.32 7.12 -0.92
CA GLY A 114 3.91 7.09 -0.54
C GLY A 114 3.68 6.73 0.94
N TYR A 115 4.55 5.91 1.53
CA TYR A 115 4.45 5.44 2.91
C TYR A 115 4.19 6.55 3.94
N HIS A 116 4.89 7.68 3.82
CA HIS A 116 4.75 8.79 4.75
C HIS A 116 3.35 9.43 4.69
N GLY A 117 2.78 9.59 3.49
CA GLY A 117 1.40 10.04 3.31
C GLY A 117 0.39 9.00 3.82
N TRP A 118 0.61 7.72 3.54
CA TRP A 118 -0.31 6.64 3.93
C TRP A 118 -0.48 6.49 5.44
N ILE A 119 0.57 6.77 6.24
CA ILE A 119 0.45 6.83 7.71
C ILE A 119 -0.61 7.85 8.14
N GLU A 120 -0.71 8.96 7.43
CA GLU A 120 -1.63 10.06 7.68
C GLU A 120 -2.98 9.86 6.95
N GLY A 121 -3.12 8.76 6.21
CA GLY A 121 -4.31 8.46 5.42
C GLY A 121 -4.35 9.17 4.06
N ASP A 122 -3.26 9.82 3.65
CA ASP A 122 -3.11 10.45 2.35
C ASP A 122 -2.59 9.43 1.33
N PHE A 123 -3.44 9.05 0.38
CA PHE A 123 -3.13 8.10 -0.69
C PHE A 123 -2.96 8.77 -2.06
N GLY A 124 -2.62 10.05 -2.10
CA GLY A 124 -2.43 10.82 -3.33
C GLY A 124 -3.67 11.62 -3.74
N GLU A 125 -3.49 12.43 -4.80
CA GLU A 125 -4.50 13.38 -5.27
C GLU A 125 -5.74 12.68 -5.86
N ASP A 126 -5.53 11.58 -6.57
CA ASP A 126 -6.59 10.78 -7.18
C ASP A 126 -7.07 9.69 -6.21
N PRO A 127 -8.36 9.68 -5.82
CA PRO A 127 -8.87 8.73 -4.85
C PRO A 127 -8.83 7.30 -5.41
N ILE A 128 -8.40 6.34 -4.58
CA ILE A 128 -8.39 4.91 -4.94
C ILE A 128 -9.75 4.25 -4.69
N VAL A 129 -10.45 4.66 -3.63
CA VAL A 129 -11.70 4.02 -3.22
C VAL A 129 -12.82 5.02 -3.12
N VAL A 130 -14.05 4.55 -3.31
CA VAL A 130 -15.25 5.31 -2.96
C VAL A 130 -15.31 5.37 -1.44
N ASP A 131 -14.93 6.51 -0.86
CA ASP A 131 -14.97 6.70 0.60
C ASP A 131 -15.95 7.82 0.97
N ASP A 132 -17.05 7.46 1.63
CA ASP A 132 -17.98 8.43 2.26
C ASP A 132 -17.37 9.07 3.52
N ARG A 133 -16.21 8.59 4.01
CA ARG A 133 -15.57 9.12 5.23
C ARG A 133 -14.86 10.47 5.06
N ASN A 134 -14.76 10.98 3.82
CA ASN A 134 -14.21 12.32 3.52
C ASN A 134 -15.27 13.36 3.08
N ALA A 135 -16.57 13.02 3.07
CA ALA A 135 -17.64 13.94 2.67
C ALA A 135 -18.09 14.93 3.78
N GLY A 136 -17.28 15.12 4.83
CA GLY A 136 -17.68 15.76 6.09
C GLY A 136 -16.86 16.96 6.56
N SER A 137 -16.24 17.75 5.67
CA SER A 137 -15.58 19.01 6.07
C SER A 137 -15.68 20.16 5.05
N ALA A 138 -16.69 20.16 4.18
CA ALA A 138 -16.90 21.24 3.20
C ALA A 138 -18.24 21.98 3.34
N CYS A 139 -18.91 21.86 4.49
CA CYS A 139 -20.06 22.69 4.84
C CYS A 139 -19.91 23.17 6.29
N ASP A 140 -19.10 24.21 6.48
CA ASP A 140 -19.29 25.23 7.51
C ASP A 140 -18.47 26.45 7.09
N ALA A 141 -19.13 27.34 6.34
CA ALA A 141 -18.75 28.73 6.12
C ALA A 141 -19.97 29.61 6.42
#